data_AF-A0A662WKS9-F1
#
_entry.id   AF-A0A662WKS9-F1
#
_cell.length_a   1.000
_cell.length_b   1.000
_cell.length_c   1.000
_cell.angle_alpha   90.00
_cell.angle_beta   90.00
_cell.angle_gamma   90.00
#
_symmetry.space_group_name_H-M   'P 1'
#
loop_
_entity.id
_entity.type
_entity.pdbx_description
1 polymer ?
#
loop_
_entity_poly.entity_id
_entity_poly.type
_entity_poly.pdbx_seq_one_letter_code
_entity_poly.pdbx_strand_id
1 'polypeptide(L)'
;MSFEESMTAFYVGFAEQQLDQVCQSLSGMRLAIQRGSAGDAEAAAVRDELLRACELKAAGLRDAALSQLQSACAGSDVDVDAALAAFARCASLGAAQDAVPRFGACLTRIFETQARASLDRVRASKRGAKVNEHGYIDRAFYVEALSELLTGATDIMNAVADVTADPEVLRPVLGPIHASCASITLEIVHMYAGDARMTAWERRANAQAQRGSTEDVEADESLQMMDLFLDELAFIIRVLVSYTAFLTTICDGLETQDESGGFQVKVQEFSGVYLVLERFYVFQSVHKATAIAEPQELQDGVFVSSIVEDVSFVLNKAFFRASQWCVSPASL
;
A
#
# COMPACT_ATOMS: atom_id res chain seq x y z
N MET A 1 -34.62 -3.38 7.51
CA MET A 1 -35.05 -4.13 8.71
C MET A 1 -35.24 -3.12 9.83
N SER A 2 -36.40 -3.13 10.49
CA SER A 2 -36.63 -2.31 11.69
C SER A 2 -35.90 -2.88 12.90
N PHE A 3 -35.79 -2.10 13.99
CA PHE A 3 -35.18 -2.57 15.23
C PHE A 3 -35.92 -3.81 15.78
N GLU A 4 -37.25 -3.80 15.73
CA GLU A 4 -38.13 -4.84 16.25
C GLU A 4 -38.03 -6.15 15.41
N GLU A 5 -37.85 -6.03 14.10
CA GLU A 5 -37.56 -7.16 13.22
C GLU A 5 -36.19 -7.78 13.55
N SER A 6 -35.15 -6.96 13.72
CA SER A 6 -33.82 -7.44 14.10
C SER A 6 -33.80 -8.09 15.48
N MET A 7 -34.54 -7.54 16.45
CA MET A 7 -34.65 -8.14 17.79
C MET A 7 -35.39 -9.49 17.75
N THR A 8 -36.42 -9.62 16.91
CA THR A 8 -37.13 -10.89 16.73
C THR A 8 -36.22 -11.94 16.11
N ALA A 9 -35.50 -11.57 15.05
CA ALA A 9 -34.51 -12.43 14.39
C ALA A 9 -33.37 -12.84 15.34
N PHE A 10 -32.95 -11.94 16.25
CA PHE A 10 -31.97 -12.23 17.29
C PHE A 10 -32.43 -13.36 18.19
N TYR A 11 -33.66 -13.31 18.74
CA TYR A 11 -34.12 -14.35 19.65
C TYR A 11 -34.31 -15.71 18.97
N VAL A 12 -34.74 -15.72 17.70
CA VAL A 12 -34.81 -16.94 16.89
C VAL A 12 -33.41 -17.53 16.68
N GLY A 13 -32.48 -16.71 16.16
CA GLY A 13 -31.10 -17.16 15.92
C GLY A 13 -30.40 -17.60 17.21
N PHE A 14 -30.66 -16.92 18.33
CA PHE A 14 -30.10 -17.29 19.62
C PHE A 14 -30.65 -18.64 20.12
N ALA A 15 -31.95 -18.88 19.98
CA ALA A 15 -32.57 -20.15 20.38
C ALA A 15 -32.04 -21.32 19.55
N GLU A 16 -31.76 -21.08 18.27
CA GLU A 16 -31.21 -22.07 17.34
C GLU A 16 -29.67 -22.14 17.35
N GLN A 17 -29.01 -21.32 18.19
CA GLN A 17 -27.54 -21.19 18.25
C GLN A 17 -26.88 -20.84 16.91
N GLN A 18 -27.60 -20.12 16.04
CA GLN A 18 -27.10 -19.65 14.75
C GLN A 18 -26.29 -18.36 14.90
N LEU A 19 -24.97 -18.49 15.04
CA LEU A 19 -24.04 -17.37 15.24
C LEU A 19 -24.17 -16.27 14.19
N ASP A 20 -24.29 -16.62 12.91
CA ASP A 20 -24.39 -15.65 11.82
C ASP A 20 -25.66 -14.80 11.93
N GLN A 21 -26.80 -15.44 12.18
CA GLN A 21 -28.09 -14.76 12.35
C GLN A 21 -28.07 -13.86 13.60
N VAL A 22 -27.46 -14.30 14.69
CA VAL A 22 -27.28 -13.51 15.92
C VAL A 22 -26.45 -12.26 15.63
N CYS A 23 -25.29 -12.40 14.98
CA CYS A 23 -24.40 -11.28 14.68
C CYS A 23 -25.04 -10.28 13.72
N GLN A 24 -25.68 -10.76 12.64
CA GLN A 24 -26.41 -9.91 11.70
C GLN A 24 -27.53 -9.12 12.38
N SER A 25 -28.25 -9.76 13.30
CA SER A 25 -29.34 -9.13 14.05
C SER A 25 -28.83 -8.04 15.00
N LEU A 26 -27.71 -8.28 15.71
CA LEU A 26 -27.05 -7.27 16.54
C LEU A 26 -26.60 -6.07 15.72
N SER A 27 -25.95 -6.30 14.58
CA SER A 27 -25.55 -5.23 13.65
C SER A 27 -26.74 -4.45 13.11
N GLY A 28 -27.84 -5.13 12.76
CA GLY A 28 -29.10 -4.51 12.36
C GLY A 28 -29.69 -3.59 13.43
N MET A 29 -29.72 -4.04 14.69
CA MET A 29 -30.18 -3.23 15.82
C MET A 29 -29.30 -1.99 16.05
N ARG A 30 -27.96 -2.13 16.01
CA ARG A 30 -27.02 -1.00 16.14
C ARG A 30 -27.23 0.06 15.06
N LEU A 31 -27.37 -0.38 13.80
CA LEU A 31 -27.65 0.52 12.67
C LEU A 31 -29.03 1.20 12.78
N ALA A 32 -30.05 0.48 13.25
CA ALA A 32 -31.38 1.04 13.45
C ALA A 32 -31.39 2.13 14.53
N ILE A 33 -30.64 1.96 15.62
CA ILE A 33 -30.46 2.98 16.66
C ILE A 33 -29.73 4.19 16.11
N GLN A 34 -28.63 4.02 15.38
CA GLN A 34 -27.87 5.12 14.78
C GLN A 34 -28.70 5.96 13.78
N ARG A 35 -29.58 5.31 13.01
CA ARG A 35 -30.47 5.99 12.05
C ARG A 35 -31.68 6.64 12.72
N GLY A 36 -32.02 6.23 13.94
CA GLY A 36 -33.14 6.76 14.72
C GLY A 36 -32.84 8.12 15.35
N SER A 37 -32.41 9.11 14.57
CA SER A 37 -32.24 10.48 15.07
C SER A 37 -33.51 11.30 14.82
N ALA A 38 -34.14 11.78 15.91
CA ALA A 38 -35.10 12.91 15.99
C ALA A 38 -36.52 12.63 16.54
N GLY A 39 -36.88 11.40 16.92
CA GLY A 39 -38.21 11.10 17.46
C GLY A 39 -38.19 10.32 18.76
N ASP A 40 -38.55 10.98 19.87
CA ASP A 40 -38.83 10.43 21.20
C ASP A 40 -37.63 9.81 21.95
N ALA A 41 -37.08 10.58 22.90
CA ALA A 41 -35.91 10.20 23.71
C ALA A 41 -36.18 8.98 24.60
N GLU A 42 -37.42 8.77 25.06
CA GLU A 42 -37.77 7.59 25.85
C GLU A 42 -37.74 6.32 25.01
N ALA A 43 -38.26 6.38 23.77
CA ALA A 43 -38.22 5.25 22.85
C ALA A 43 -36.78 4.88 22.44
N ALA A 44 -35.90 5.87 22.27
CA ALA A 44 -34.47 5.63 22.05
C ALA A 44 -33.81 4.94 23.24
N ALA A 45 -34.06 5.41 24.47
CA ALA A 45 -33.52 4.83 25.69
C ALA A 45 -33.96 3.36 25.89
N VAL A 46 -35.22 3.04 25.57
CA VAL A 46 -35.72 1.66 25.62
C VAL A 46 -35.01 0.76 24.59
N ARG A 47 -34.80 1.24 23.36
CA ARG A 47 -34.08 0.46 22.33
C ARG A 47 -32.63 0.22 22.70
N ASP A 48 -31.95 1.21 23.29
CA ASP A 48 -30.57 1.06 23.78
C ASP A 48 -30.48 0.00 24.90
N GLU A 49 -31.44 0.00 25.83
CA GLU A 49 -31.49 -1.00 26.90
C GLU A 49 -31.77 -2.40 26.35
N LEU A 50 -32.70 -2.52 25.40
CA LEU A 50 -32.99 -3.79 24.72
C LEU A 50 -31.79 -4.32 23.93
N LEU A 51 -31.06 -3.45 23.23
CA LEU A 51 -29.82 -3.81 22.56
C LEU A 51 -28.79 -4.33 23.58
N ARG A 52 -28.57 -3.60 24.69
CA ARG A 52 -27.66 -4.05 25.75
C ARG A 52 -28.03 -5.41 26.33
N ALA A 53 -29.32 -5.66 26.57
CA ALA A 53 -29.80 -6.96 27.04
C ALA A 53 -29.51 -8.08 26.02
N CYS A 54 -29.69 -7.80 24.72
CA CYS A 54 -29.34 -8.75 23.67
C CYS A 54 -27.82 -8.99 23.59
N GLU A 55 -26.99 -7.95 23.69
CA GLU A 55 -25.53 -8.07 23.70
C GLU A 55 -25.03 -8.88 24.90
N LEU A 56 -25.58 -8.63 26.09
CA LEU A 56 -25.27 -9.39 27.30
C LEU A 56 -25.64 -10.87 27.14
N LYS A 57 -26.77 -11.16 26.51
CA LYS A 57 -27.21 -12.53 26.23
C LYS A 57 -26.32 -13.21 25.18
N ALA A 58 -25.96 -12.48 24.13
CA ALA A 58 -25.07 -12.94 23.07
C ALA A 58 -23.65 -13.23 23.57
N ALA A 59 -23.22 -12.60 24.68
CA ALA A 59 -21.94 -12.91 25.31
C ALA A 59 -21.80 -14.39 25.70
N GLY A 60 -22.90 -15.11 25.93
CA GLY A 60 -22.90 -16.55 26.16
C GLY A 60 -22.46 -17.39 24.95
N LEU A 61 -22.34 -16.79 23.76
CA LEU A 61 -21.90 -17.45 22.53
C LEU A 61 -20.44 -17.14 22.15
N ARG A 62 -19.71 -16.40 22.99
CA ARG A 62 -18.31 -16.00 22.73
C ARG A 62 -17.38 -17.20 22.52
N ASP A 63 -17.47 -18.21 23.39
CA ASP A 63 -16.62 -19.40 23.30
C ASP A 63 -16.87 -20.20 22.00
N ALA A 64 -18.12 -20.22 21.53
CA ALA A 64 -18.48 -20.85 20.26
C ALA A 64 -17.87 -20.09 19.07
N ALA A 65 -17.91 -18.75 19.09
CA ALA A 65 -17.28 -17.93 18.06
C ALA A 65 -15.75 -18.08 18.05
N LEU A 66 -15.11 -18.08 19.23
CA LEU A 66 -13.67 -18.33 19.36
C LEU A 66 -13.27 -19.72 18.87
N SER A 67 -14.10 -20.73 19.13
CA SER A 67 -13.88 -22.10 18.63
C SER A 67 -14.01 -22.17 17.10
N GLN A 68 -14.97 -21.45 16.51
CA GLN A 68 -15.10 -21.36 15.04
C GLN A 68 -13.91 -20.64 14.42
N LEU A 69 -13.43 -19.56 15.02
CA LEU A 69 -12.20 -18.89 14.58
C LEU A 69 -10.99 -19.82 14.66
N GLN A 70 -10.86 -20.59 15.75
CA GLN A 70 -9.79 -21.56 15.87
C GLN A 70 -9.85 -22.61 14.76
N SER A 71 -11.04 -23.07 14.38
CA SER A 71 -11.22 -24.01 13.27
C SER A 71 -10.92 -23.36 11.92
N ALA A 72 -11.34 -22.12 11.69
CA ALA A 72 -11.09 -21.41 10.44
C ALA A 72 -9.59 -21.11 10.24
N CYS A 73 -8.87 -20.82 11.33
CA CYS A 73 -7.43 -20.60 11.31
C CYS A 73 -6.60 -21.89 11.35
N ALA A 74 -7.22 -23.07 11.43
CA ALA A 74 -6.53 -24.35 11.49
C ALA A 74 -6.11 -24.84 10.09
N GLY A 75 -4.97 -25.52 10.02
CA GLY A 75 -4.49 -26.14 8.78
C GLY A 75 -3.53 -25.28 7.97
N SER A 76 -3.05 -25.84 6.85
CA SER A 76 -2.07 -25.21 5.95
C SER A 76 -2.71 -24.33 4.88
N ASP A 77 -3.93 -24.64 4.46
CA ASP A 77 -4.67 -23.95 3.41
C ASP A 77 -5.87 -23.23 4.03
N VAL A 78 -5.61 -22.07 4.61
CA VAL A 78 -6.63 -21.28 5.30
C VAL A 78 -7.29 -20.33 4.32
N ASP A 79 -8.61 -20.42 4.25
CA ASP A 79 -9.44 -19.44 3.57
C ASP A 79 -9.49 -18.12 4.38
N VAL A 80 -8.96 -17.05 3.77
CA VAL A 80 -8.88 -15.71 4.38
C VAL A 80 -10.28 -15.16 4.66
N ASP A 81 -11.24 -15.38 3.75
CA ASP A 81 -12.61 -14.88 3.91
C ASP A 81 -13.32 -15.60 5.05
N ALA A 82 -13.10 -16.91 5.17
CA ALA A 82 -13.63 -17.69 6.29
C ALA A 82 -13.03 -17.26 7.64
N ALA A 83 -11.72 -16.98 7.69
CA ALA A 83 -11.05 -16.47 8.88
C ALA A 83 -11.54 -15.07 9.26
N LEU A 84 -11.70 -14.17 8.29
CA LEU A 84 -12.28 -12.83 8.48
C LEU A 84 -13.72 -12.90 8.99
N ALA A 85 -14.56 -13.74 8.39
CA ALA A 85 -15.94 -13.92 8.84
C ALA A 85 -16.03 -14.49 10.27
N ALA A 86 -15.15 -15.44 10.61
CA ALA A 86 -15.05 -15.96 11.98
C ALA A 86 -14.58 -14.88 12.98
N PHE A 87 -13.62 -14.04 12.58
CA PHE A 87 -13.17 -12.92 13.39
C PHE A 87 -14.27 -11.84 13.56
N ALA A 88 -15.01 -11.52 12.51
CA ALA A 88 -16.13 -10.58 12.54
C ALA A 88 -17.25 -11.01 13.51
N ARG A 89 -17.50 -12.33 13.62
CA ARG A 89 -18.37 -12.89 14.66
C ARG A 89 -17.81 -12.65 16.05
N CYS A 90 -16.52 -12.90 16.27
CA CYS A 90 -15.86 -12.62 17.55
C CYS A 90 -15.97 -11.14 17.93
N ALA A 91 -15.72 -10.24 16.97
CA ALA A 91 -15.85 -8.80 17.16
C ALA A 91 -17.29 -8.37 17.49
N SER A 92 -18.28 -8.89 16.75
CA SER A 92 -19.70 -8.59 16.96
C SER A 92 -20.20 -8.98 18.36
N LEU A 93 -19.61 -10.03 18.94
CA LEU A 93 -19.93 -10.57 20.27
C LEU A 93 -19.04 -10.00 21.39
N GLY A 94 -18.13 -9.08 21.07
CA GLY A 94 -17.22 -8.46 22.06
C GLY A 94 -16.12 -9.38 22.57
N ALA A 95 -15.66 -10.31 21.74
CA ALA A 95 -14.53 -11.21 22.00
C ALA A 95 -13.33 -10.94 21.06
N ALA A 96 -13.26 -9.74 20.46
CA ALA A 96 -12.18 -9.39 19.52
C ALA A 96 -10.79 -9.51 20.15
N GLN A 97 -10.60 -8.97 21.36
CA GLN A 97 -9.29 -8.99 22.05
C GLN A 97 -8.81 -10.41 22.33
N ASP A 98 -9.71 -11.32 22.72
CA ASP A 98 -9.39 -12.73 22.95
C ASP A 98 -9.05 -13.47 21.64
N ALA A 99 -9.65 -13.03 20.52
CA ALA A 99 -9.43 -13.58 19.19
C ALA A 99 -8.11 -13.12 18.53
N VAL A 100 -7.62 -11.92 18.89
CA VAL A 100 -6.44 -11.26 18.29
C VAL A 100 -5.23 -12.19 18.17
N PRO A 101 -4.77 -12.91 19.22
CA PRO A 101 -3.55 -13.71 19.12
C PRO A 101 -3.64 -14.81 18.06
N ARG A 102 -4.82 -15.43 17.92
CA ARG A 102 -5.05 -16.51 16.95
C ARG A 102 -5.23 -15.95 15.55
N PHE A 103 -6.09 -14.95 15.41
CA PHE A 103 -6.41 -14.34 14.13
C PHE A 103 -5.20 -13.64 13.51
N GLY A 104 -4.50 -12.82 14.30
CA GLY A 104 -3.28 -12.12 13.88
C GLY A 104 -2.18 -13.09 13.44
N ALA A 105 -1.92 -14.15 14.21
CA ALA A 105 -0.96 -15.18 13.80
C ALA A 105 -1.36 -15.90 12.51
N CYS A 106 -2.66 -16.15 12.31
CA CYS A 106 -3.17 -16.77 11.09
C CYS A 106 -2.95 -15.89 9.86
N LEU A 107 -3.41 -14.63 9.90
CA LEU A 107 -3.26 -13.70 8.78
C LEU A 107 -1.79 -13.41 8.47
N THR A 108 -0.98 -13.22 9.51
CA THR A 108 0.46 -13.00 9.35
C THR A 108 1.10 -14.17 8.61
N ARG A 109 0.80 -15.40 8.99
CA ARG A 109 1.34 -16.59 8.31
C ARG A 109 0.93 -16.69 6.85
N ILE A 110 -0.34 -16.38 6.53
CA ILE A 110 -0.85 -16.39 5.16
C ILE A 110 -0.10 -15.35 4.32
N PHE A 111 -0.06 -14.12 4.82
CA PHE A 111 0.61 -13.02 4.14
C PHE A 111 2.11 -13.29 3.96
N GLU A 112 2.80 -13.72 5.03
CA GLU A 112 4.22 -14.07 4.98
C GLU A 112 4.52 -15.13 3.90
N THR A 113 3.66 -16.13 3.76
CA THR A 113 3.82 -17.19 2.75
C THR A 113 3.71 -16.61 1.35
N GLN A 114 2.71 -15.76 1.10
CA GLN A 114 2.52 -15.08 -0.18
C GLN A 114 3.68 -14.14 -0.50
N ALA A 115 4.10 -13.33 0.48
CA ALA A 115 5.18 -12.37 0.35
C ALA A 115 6.53 -13.06 0.06
N ARG A 116 6.84 -14.16 0.75
CA ARG A 116 8.04 -14.97 0.50
C ARG A 116 8.00 -15.62 -0.89
N ALA A 117 6.84 -16.12 -1.31
CA ALA A 117 6.68 -16.65 -2.66
C ALA A 117 6.93 -15.57 -3.74
N SER A 118 6.47 -14.33 -3.52
CA SER A 118 6.76 -13.19 -4.41
C SER A 118 8.25 -12.90 -4.49
N LEU A 119 8.93 -12.83 -3.34
CA LEU A 119 10.38 -12.64 -3.27
C LEU A 119 11.16 -13.74 -4.01
N ASP A 120 10.74 -15.00 -3.84
CA ASP A 120 11.38 -16.13 -4.51
C ASP A 120 11.17 -16.10 -6.04
N ARG A 121 9.99 -15.63 -6.50
CA ARG A 121 9.76 -15.35 -7.93
C ARG A 121 10.69 -14.27 -8.44
N VAL A 122 10.87 -13.16 -7.72
CA VAL A 122 11.83 -12.09 -8.08
C VAL A 122 13.25 -12.65 -8.18
N ARG A 123 13.69 -13.45 -7.21
CA ARG A 123 15.01 -14.09 -7.22
C ARG A 123 15.17 -15.06 -8.40
N ALA A 124 14.12 -15.80 -8.75
CA ALA A 124 14.13 -16.68 -9.92
C ALA A 124 14.20 -15.89 -11.23
N SER A 125 13.36 -14.86 -11.40
CA SER A 125 13.37 -13.96 -12.56
C SER A 125 14.72 -13.29 -12.74
N LYS A 126 15.31 -12.77 -11.66
CA LYS A 126 16.67 -12.19 -11.66
C LYS A 126 17.72 -13.17 -12.18
N ARG A 127 17.71 -14.43 -11.70
CA ARG A 127 18.67 -15.46 -12.15
C ARG A 127 18.49 -15.85 -13.62
N GLY A 128 17.26 -15.79 -14.13
CA GLY A 128 16.92 -16.09 -15.52
C GLY A 128 17.03 -14.90 -16.49
N ALA A 129 17.18 -13.68 -15.96
CA ALA A 129 17.16 -12.46 -16.76
C ALA A 129 18.37 -12.40 -17.70
N LYS A 130 18.10 -12.11 -18.97
CA LYS A 130 19.14 -11.95 -19.98
C LYS A 130 19.64 -10.51 -20.00
N VAL A 131 20.95 -10.37 -20.05
CA VAL A 131 21.61 -9.08 -20.22
C VAL A 131 21.55 -8.70 -21.70
N ASN A 132 21.05 -7.50 -22.01
CA ASN A 132 21.00 -6.95 -23.36
C ASN A 132 22.40 -6.50 -23.83
N GLU A 133 22.49 -6.04 -25.08
CA GLU A 133 23.74 -5.60 -25.71
C GLU A 133 24.43 -4.43 -24.97
N HIS A 134 23.67 -3.70 -24.16
CA HIS A 134 24.13 -2.56 -23.38
C HIS A 134 24.44 -2.91 -21.91
N GLY A 135 24.36 -4.18 -21.52
CA GLY A 135 24.71 -4.63 -20.17
C GLY A 135 23.57 -4.52 -19.15
N TYR A 136 22.31 -4.41 -19.59
CA TYR A 136 21.14 -4.27 -18.73
C TYR A 136 20.20 -5.46 -18.78
N ILE A 137 19.51 -5.71 -17.67
CA ILE A 137 18.38 -6.63 -17.60
C ILE A 137 17.07 -5.86 -17.65
N ASP A 138 16.02 -6.48 -18.17
CA ASP A 138 14.64 -6.05 -17.94
C ASP A 138 14.35 -6.15 -16.43
N ARG A 139 13.84 -5.08 -15.83
CA ARG A 139 13.60 -4.94 -14.38
C ARG A 139 12.13 -4.85 -14.03
N ALA A 140 11.21 -5.03 -15.00
CA ALA A 140 9.77 -4.93 -14.76
C ALA A 140 9.28 -5.86 -13.63
N PHE A 141 9.88 -7.05 -13.49
CA PHE A 141 9.54 -8.00 -12.44
C PHE A 141 9.75 -7.47 -11.00
N TYR A 142 10.65 -6.51 -10.78
CA TYR A 142 10.78 -5.84 -9.48
C TYR A 142 9.56 -4.97 -9.18
N VAL A 143 9.15 -4.19 -10.18
CA VAL A 143 8.03 -3.25 -10.09
C VAL A 143 6.72 -3.98 -9.89
N GLU A 144 6.51 -5.08 -10.62
CA GLU A 144 5.35 -5.95 -10.49
C GLU A 144 5.27 -6.58 -9.09
N ALA A 145 6.37 -7.14 -8.59
CA ALA A 145 6.41 -7.77 -7.28
C ALA A 145 6.16 -6.79 -6.13
N LEU A 146 6.70 -5.56 -6.23
CA LEU A 146 6.44 -4.50 -5.26
C LEU A 146 4.95 -4.10 -5.26
N SER A 147 4.36 -3.96 -6.45
CA SER A 147 2.93 -3.63 -6.58
C SER A 147 2.05 -4.73 -6.00
N GLU A 148 2.33 -5.99 -6.33
CA GLU A 148 1.61 -7.16 -5.81
C GLU A 148 1.69 -7.21 -4.28
N LEU A 149 2.88 -7.06 -3.71
CA LEU A 149 3.12 -7.18 -2.26
C LEU A 149 2.41 -6.09 -1.47
N LEU A 150 2.54 -4.83 -1.91
CA LEU A 150 1.98 -3.68 -1.21
C LEU A 150 0.45 -3.61 -1.38
N THR A 151 -0.07 -4.01 -2.55
CA THR A 151 -1.52 -4.14 -2.77
C THR A 151 -2.10 -5.26 -1.91
N GLY A 152 -1.47 -6.45 -1.89
CA GLY A 152 -1.94 -7.57 -1.07
C GLY A 152 -1.93 -7.26 0.44
N ALA A 153 -0.92 -6.53 0.92
CA ALA A 153 -0.91 -6.05 2.30
C ALA A 153 -2.06 -5.05 2.55
N THR A 154 -2.26 -4.11 1.63
CA THR A 154 -3.33 -3.10 1.70
C THR A 154 -4.71 -3.75 1.74
N ASP A 155 -4.96 -4.74 0.89
CA ASP A 155 -6.26 -5.44 0.81
C ASP A 155 -6.57 -6.20 2.11
N ILE A 156 -5.60 -6.95 2.65
CA ILE A 156 -5.79 -7.68 3.92
C ILE A 156 -5.99 -6.70 5.08
N MET A 157 -5.21 -5.61 5.14
CA MET A 157 -5.33 -4.62 6.21
C MET A 157 -6.67 -3.88 6.16
N ASN A 158 -7.14 -3.50 4.97
CA ASN A 158 -8.49 -2.93 4.77
C ASN A 158 -9.58 -3.90 5.22
N ALA A 159 -9.48 -5.16 4.81
CA ALA A 159 -10.47 -6.17 5.19
C ALA A 159 -10.58 -6.37 6.71
N VAL A 160 -9.47 -6.22 7.44
CA VAL A 160 -9.49 -6.23 8.91
C VAL A 160 -10.07 -4.93 9.49
N ALA A 161 -9.71 -3.77 8.92
CA ALA A 161 -10.24 -2.47 9.33
C ALA A 161 -11.75 -2.33 9.10
N ASP A 162 -12.30 -3.01 8.09
CA ASP A 162 -13.75 -3.09 7.85
C ASP A 162 -14.49 -3.85 8.96
N VAL A 163 -13.80 -4.72 9.72
CA VAL A 163 -14.40 -5.49 10.82
C VAL A 163 -14.40 -4.71 12.13
N THR A 164 -13.38 -3.90 12.39
CA THR A 164 -13.21 -3.20 13.67
C THR A 164 -12.40 -1.92 13.53
N ALA A 165 -12.79 -0.90 14.28
CA ALA A 165 -12.04 0.35 14.42
C ALA A 165 -11.25 0.45 15.74
N ASP A 166 -11.26 -0.62 16.56
CA ASP A 166 -10.56 -0.63 17.87
C ASP A 166 -9.03 -0.68 17.67
N PRO A 167 -8.28 0.37 18.06
CA PRO A 167 -6.83 0.40 17.89
C PRO A 167 -6.09 -0.70 18.66
N GLU A 168 -6.65 -1.15 19.79
CA GLU A 168 -6.07 -2.23 20.61
C GLU A 168 -6.20 -3.60 19.93
N VAL A 169 -7.07 -3.71 18.93
CA VAL A 169 -7.25 -4.90 18.09
C VAL A 169 -6.51 -4.76 16.76
N LEU A 170 -6.60 -3.59 16.13
CA LEU A 170 -5.96 -3.32 14.84
C LEU A 170 -4.44 -3.42 14.95
N ARG A 171 -3.82 -2.72 15.90
CA ARG A 171 -2.36 -2.63 15.98
C ARG A 171 -1.69 -4.01 16.13
N PRO A 172 -2.13 -4.92 17.02
CA PRO A 172 -1.51 -6.24 17.14
C PRO A 172 -1.75 -7.17 15.94
N VAL A 173 -2.82 -6.97 15.16
CA VAL A 173 -3.12 -7.78 13.97
C VAL A 173 -2.37 -7.26 12.74
N LEU A 174 -2.35 -5.95 12.55
CA LEU A 174 -1.79 -5.31 11.35
C LEU A 174 -0.28 -5.09 11.44
N GLY A 175 0.26 -4.84 12.64
CA GLY A 175 1.69 -4.57 12.86
C GLY A 175 2.61 -5.67 12.30
N PRO A 176 2.35 -6.96 12.59
CA PRO A 176 3.16 -8.06 12.03
C PRO A 176 3.07 -8.18 10.51
N ILE A 177 1.89 -7.90 9.92
CA ILE A 177 1.71 -7.88 8.45
C ILE A 177 2.55 -6.75 7.85
N HIS A 178 2.49 -5.55 8.44
CA HIS A 178 3.31 -4.42 8.03
C HIS A 178 4.80 -4.74 8.12
N ALA A 179 5.27 -5.27 9.25
CA ALA A 179 6.68 -5.61 9.46
C ALA A 179 7.19 -6.61 8.41
N SER A 180 6.40 -7.64 8.10
CA SER A 180 6.74 -8.60 7.05
C SER A 180 6.78 -7.95 5.65
N CYS A 181 5.77 -7.14 5.34
CA CYS A 181 5.65 -6.44 4.07
C CYS A 181 6.83 -5.48 3.85
N ALA A 182 7.15 -4.68 4.88
CA ALA A 182 8.26 -3.74 4.88
C ALA A 182 9.60 -4.47 4.68
N SER A 183 9.87 -5.52 5.46
CA SER A 183 11.11 -6.30 5.33
C SER A 183 11.32 -6.84 3.91
N ILE A 184 10.30 -7.48 3.33
CA ILE A 184 10.42 -8.10 2.01
C ILE A 184 10.49 -7.03 0.91
N THR A 185 9.72 -5.94 1.05
CA THR A 185 9.80 -4.79 0.15
C THR A 185 11.21 -4.21 0.13
N LEU A 186 11.83 -4.01 1.29
CA LEU A 186 13.19 -3.48 1.41
C LEU A 186 14.22 -4.41 0.75
N GLU A 187 14.06 -5.73 0.86
CA GLU A 187 14.90 -6.70 0.15
C GLU A 187 14.77 -6.57 -1.38
N ILE A 188 13.53 -6.47 -1.90
CA ILE A 188 13.27 -6.32 -3.33
C ILE A 188 13.86 -5.00 -3.85
N VAL A 189 13.63 -3.91 -3.12
CA VAL A 189 14.16 -2.56 -3.41
C VAL A 189 15.70 -2.56 -3.41
N HIS A 190 16.32 -3.28 -2.47
CA HIS A 190 17.78 -3.41 -2.42
C HIS A 190 18.32 -4.15 -3.65
N MET A 191 17.69 -5.26 -4.05
CA MET A 191 18.06 -6.01 -5.25
C MET A 191 17.91 -5.16 -6.51
N TYR A 192 16.81 -4.40 -6.62
CA TYR A 192 16.57 -3.46 -7.71
C TYR A 192 17.67 -2.39 -7.79
N ALA A 193 17.99 -1.73 -6.67
CA ALA A 193 19.00 -0.67 -6.63
C ALA A 193 20.39 -1.17 -7.08
N GLY A 194 20.74 -2.41 -6.71
CA GLY A 194 21.95 -3.07 -7.16
C GLY A 194 21.98 -3.29 -8.67
N ASP A 195 20.91 -3.85 -9.25
CA ASP A 195 20.84 -4.16 -10.67
C ASP A 195 20.70 -2.90 -11.55
N ALA A 196 19.99 -1.88 -11.06
CA ALA A 196 19.88 -0.58 -11.70
C ALA A 196 21.18 0.25 -11.58
N ARG A 197 22.16 -0.22 -10.79
CA ARG A 197 23.43 0.47 -10.50
C ARG A 197 23.21 1.89 -9.97
N MET A 198 22.20 2.06 -9.12
CA MET A 198 21.75 3.34 -8.61
C MET A 198 22.89 4.21 -8.05
N THR A 199 23.77 3.63 -7.22
CA THR A 199 24.92 4.33 -6.64
C THR A 199 25.96 4.78 -7.67
N ALA A 200 26.06 4.11 -8.83
CA ALA A 200 26.94 4.57 -9.92
C ALA A 200 26.35 5.81 -10.59
N TRP A 201 25.04 5.82 -10.82
CA TRP A 201 24.32 6.97 -11.35
C TRP A 201 24.35 8.17 -10.42
N GLU A 202 24.14 7.97 -9.13
CA GLU A 202 24.24 9.04 -8.13
C GLU A 202 25.63 9.67 -8.10
N ARG A 203 26.70 8.85 -8.11
CA ARG A 203 28.08 9.36 -8.17
C ARG A 203 28.34 10.16 -9.43
N ARG A 204 27.81 9.72 -10.57
CA ARG A 204 27.92 10.44 -11.86
C ARG A 204 27.17 11.78 -11.80
N ALA A 205 25.93 11.78 -11.31
CA ALA A 205 25.13 12.99 -11.15
C ALA A 205 25.78 14.01 -10.21
N ASN A 206 26.33 13.55 -9.09
CA ASN A 206 27.04 14.42 -8.14
C ASN A 206 28.35 14.96 -8.72
N ALA A 207 29.12 14.13 -9.44
CA ALA A 207 30.33 14.58 -10.11
C ALA A 207 30.02 15.65 -11.18
N GLN A 208 28.93 15.48 -11.93
CA GLN A 208 28.45 16.48 -12.88
C GLN A 208 28.06 17.78 -12.18
N ALA A 209 27.34 17.68 -11.06
CA ALA A 209 26.93 18.85 -10.27
C ALA A 209 28.13 19.67 -9.76
N GLN A 210 29.24 19.00 -9.42
CA GLN A 210 30.47 19.64 -8.93
C GLN A 210 31.31 20.28 -10.04
N ARG A 211 31.29 19.75 -11.26
CA ARG A 211 32.12 20.23 -12.38
C ARG A 211 31.59 21.52 -13.02
N GLY A 212 30.30 21.86 -12.82
CA GLY A 212 29.67 22.97 -13.55
C GLY A 212 29.48 22.66 -15.04
N SER A 213 29.10 23.66 -15.84
CA SER A 213 28.72 23.52 -17.26
C SER A 213 29.88 23.23 -18.23
N THR A 214 30.91 22.50 -17.81
CA THR A 214 32.06 22.17 -18.67
C THR A 214 31.69 21.05 -19.65
N GLU A 215 31.23 21.50 -20.83
CA GLU A 215 31.29 20.97 -22.23
C GLU A 215 30.94 19.51 -22.59
N ASP A 216 31.06 18.52 -21.70
CA ASP A 216 30.76 17.13 -22.09
C ASP A 216 29.26 16.83 -22.01
N VAL A 217 28.63 16.72 -23.19
CA VAL A 217 27.27 16.21 -23.36
C VAL A 217 27.26 14.69 -23.11
N GLU A 218 26.36 14.21 -22.27
CA GLU A 218 26.19 12.76 -22.06
C GLU A 218 25.75 12.05 -23.34
N ALA A 219 26.24 10.83 -23.53
CA ALA A 219 25.86 10.00 -24.68
C ALA A 219 24.36 9.69 -24.69
N ASP A 220 23.79 9.59 -25.89
CA ASP A 220 22.36 9.35 -26.14
C ASP A 220 21.84 8.12 -25.42
N GLU A 221 22.59 7.02 -25.48
CA GLU A 221 22.26 5.76 -24.84
C GLU A 221 22.24 5.93 -23.31
N SER A 222 23.12 6.76 -22.76
CA SER A 222 23.15 7.02 -21.31
C SER A 222 21.93 7.84 -20.87
N LEU A 223 21.50 8.80 -21.67
CA LEU A 223 20.29 9.59 -21.40
C LEU A 223 19.01 8.76 -21.52
N GLN A 224 18.91 7.90 -22.55
CA GLN A 224 17.78 6.97 -22.71
C GLN A 224 17.70 5.96 -21.55
N MET A 225 18.84 5.45 -21.08
CA MET A 225 18.86 4.53 -19.95
C MET A 225 18.50 5.21 -18.64
N MET A 226 18.95 6.45 -18.42
CA MET A 226 18.55 7.26 -17.28
C MET A 226 17.05 7.54 -17.29
N ASP A 227 16.50 7.85 -18.47
CA ASP A 227 15.09 8.14 -18.66
C ASP A 227 14.20 6.94 -18.27
N LEU A 228 14.53 5.75 -18.77
CA LEU A 228 13.86 4.49 -18.39
C LEU A 228 13.99 4.22 -16.88
N PHE A 229 15.18 4.43 -16.32
CA PHE A 229 15.43 4.23 -14.91
C PHE A 229 14.60 5.19 -14.04
N LEU A 230 14.46 6.45 -14.44
CA LEU A 230 13.65 7.43 -13.73
C LEU A 230 12.16 7.08 -13.79
N ASP A 231 11.66 6.55 -14.92
CA ASP A 231 10.27 6.07 -15.01
C ASP A 231 10.01 4.92 -14.03
N GLU A 232 10.91 3.92 -13.97
CA GLU A 232 10.83 2.83 -13.00
C GLU A 232 10.93 3.32 -11.56
N LEU A 233 11.89 4.21 -11.26
CA LEU A 233 12.13 4.72 -9.92
C LEU A 233 10.94 5.57 -9.42
N ALA A 234 10.39 6.41 -10.29
CA ALA A 234 9.19 7.20 -9.98
C ALA A 234 8.00 6.29 -9.66
N PHE A 235 7.83 5.20 -10.42
CA PHE A 235 6.79 4.22 -10.12
C PHE A 235 7.02 3.55 -8.76
N ILE A 236 8.24 3.10 -8.48
CA ILE A 236 8.57 2.47 -7.19
C ILE A 236 8.27 3.44 -6.04
N ILE A 237 8.73 4.69 -6.14
CA ILE A 237 8.46 5.74 -5.14
C ILE A 237 6.96 5.93 -4.96
N ARG A 238 6.20 6.02 -6.05
CA ARG A 238 4.74 6.17 -6.00
C ARG A 238 4.09 5.07 -5.17
N VAL A 239 4.42 3.80 -5.43
CA VAL A 239 3.80 2.67 -4.72
C VAL A 239 4.21 2.67 -3.24
N LEU A 240 5.48 2.97 -2.93
CA LEU A 240 5.96 3.07 -1.55
C LEU A 240 5.29 4.22 -0.78
N VAL A 241 5.17 5.40 -1.38
CA VAL A 241 4.50 6.57 -0.79
C VAL A 241 3.02 6.31 -0.59
N SER A 242 2.34 5.69 -1.57
CA SER A 242 0.92 5.32 -1.43
C SER A 242 0.71 4.37 -0.25
N TYR A 243 1.58 3.39 -0.07
CA TYR A 243 1.49 2.48 1.07
C TYR A 243 1.74 3.18 2.41
N THR A 244 2.73 4.09 2.46
CA THR A 244 2.95 4.96 3.64
C THR A 244 1.71 5.77 3.98
N ALA A 245 1.11 6.44 3.01
CA ALA A 245 -0.10 7.24 3.21
C ALA A 245 -1.25 6.34 3.71
N PHE A 246 -1.41 5.17 3.10
CA PHE A 246 -2.40 4.19 3.54
C PHE A 246 -2.25 3.77 5.01
N LEU A 247 -1.03 3.47 5.47
CA LEU A 247 -0.79 3.09 6.88
C LEU A 247 -1.30 4.16 7.86
N THR A 248 -1.07 5.44 7.54
CA THR A 248 -1.54 6.58 8.35
C THR A 248 -3.07 6.65 8.41
N THR A 249 -3.79 6.13 7.39
CA THR A 249 -5.26 6.17 7.35
C THR A 249 -5.92 5.03 8.14
N ILE A 250 -5.26 3.87 8.27
CA ILE A 250 -5.86 2.70 8.91
C ILE A 250 -5.67 2.68 10.42
N CYS A 251 -4.45 2.89 10.92
CA CYS A 251 -4.21 2.88 12.36
C CYS A 251 -2.94 3.67 12.72
N ASP A 252 -3.16 4.76 13.46
CA ASP A 252 -2.12 5.67 13.93
C ASP A 252 -0.97 4.92 14.61
N GLY A 253 0.25 5.23 14.15
CA GLY A 253 1.49 4.70 14.69
C GLY A 253 1.94 3.36 14.13
N LEU A 254 1.20 2.73 13.19
CA LEU A 254 1.68 1.54 12.47
C LEU A 254 3.00 1.82 11.72
N GLU A 255 3.13 3.00 11.12
CA GLU A 255 4.36 3.44 10.44
C GLU A 255 5.59 3.54 11.36
N THR A 256 5.37 3.66 12.68
CA THR A 256 6.42 3.77 13.69
C THR A 256 6.77 2.45 14.37
N GLN A 257 6.01 1.38 14.09
CA GLN A 257 6.27 0.04 14.64
C GLN A 257 7.38 -0.72 13.91
N ASP A 258 7.88 -0.20 12.78
CA ASP A 258 9.17 -0.64 12.26
C ASP A 258 10.24 -0.19 13.27
N GLU A 259 10.66 -1.11 14.15
CA GLU A 259 11.66 -0.85 15.22
C GLU A 259 12.97 -0.24 14.68
N SER A 260 13.19 -0.32 13.36
CA SER A 260 14.35 0.25 12.66
C SER A 260 14.07 1.58 11.94
N GLY A 261 12.81 1.99 11.79
CA GLY A 261 12.40 3.08 10.89
C GLY A 261 12.79 2.87 9.42
N GLY A 262 13.18 1.64 9.06
CA GLY A 262 13.83 1.30 7.80
C GLY A 262 12.97 1.59 6.59
N PHE A 263 11.67 1.31 6.64
CA PHE A 263 10.77 1.52 5.50
C PHE A 263 10.64 3.00 5.13
N GLN A 264 10.21 3.85 6.08
CA GLN A 264 10.03 5.28 5.85
C GLN A 264 11.32 5.97 5.45
N VAL A 265 12.42 5.66 6.13
CA VAL A 265 13.75 6.18 5.78
C VAL A 265 14.09 5.78 4.36
N LYS A 266 13.81 4.54 3.94
CA LYS A 266 14.09 4.09 2.59
C LYS A 266 13.28 4.82 1.53
N VAL A 267 12.00 5.11 1.80
CA VAL A 267 11.16 5.94 0.91
C VAL A 267 11.77 7.33 0.73
N GLN A 268 12.22 7.95 1.82
CA GLN A 268 12.88 9.26 1.79
C GLN A 268 14.21 9.23 1.04
N GLU A 269 15.04 8.20 1.26
CA GLU A 269 16.28 7.99 0.51
C GLU A 269 16.02 7.90 -1.00
N PHE A 270 15.05 7.08 -1.41
CA PHE A 270 14.70 6.90 -2.82
C PHE A 270 14.18 8.21 -3.44
N SER A 271 13.37 8.96 -2.69
CA SER A 271 12.91 10.28 -3.11
C SER A 271 14.08 11.25 -3.31
N GLY A 272 15.07 11.23 -2.41
CA GLY A 272 16.30 12.01 -2.55
C GLY A 272 17.13 11.62 -3.77
N VAL A 273 17.33 10.32 -3.99
CA VAL A 273 18.04 9.80 -5.17
C VAL A 273 17.33 10.21 -6.44
N TYR A 274 16.01 10.07 -6.52
CA TYR A 274 15.22 10.51 -7.66
C TYR A 274 15.49 11.97 -8.00
N LEU A 275 15.45 12.88 -7.02
CA LEU A 275 15.67 14.31 -7.27
C LEU A 275 17.06 14.61 -7.83
N VAL A 276 18.10 13.92 -7.33
CA VAL A 276 19.47 14.07 -7.82
C VAL A 276 19.58 13.61 -9.28
N LEU A 277 18.96 12.48 -9.60
CA LEU A 277 19.01 11.88 -10.93
C LEU A 277 18.13 12.60 -11.96
N GLU A 278 16.94 13.03 -11.56
CA GLU A 278 16.03 13.83 -12.39
C GLU A 278 16.69 15.17 -12.76
N ARG A 279 17.33 15.84 -11.79
CA ARG A 279 18.14 17.03 -12.04
C ARG A 279 19.23 16.75 -13.08
N PHE A 280 19.97 15.65 -12.91
CA PHE A 280 21.04 15.28 -13.85
C PHE A 280 20.49 15.03 -15.25
N TYR A 281 19.39 14.28 -15.38
CA TYR A 281 18.73 14.01 -16.65
C TYR A 281 18.26 15.29 -17.35
N VAL A 282 17.55 16.16 -16.64
CA VAL A 282 17.05 17.43 -17.19
C VAL A 282 18.22 18.30 -17.65
N PHE A 283 19.25 18.45 -16.82
CA PHE A 283 20.40 19.28 -17.17
C PHE A 283 21.11 18.78 -18.43
N GLN A 284 21.40 17.48 -18.51
CA GLN A 284 22.11 16.91 -19.64
C GLN A 284 21.26 16.86 -20.92
N SER A 285 19.96 16.63 -20.79
CA SER A 285 19.03 16.66 -21.93
C SER A 285 18.89 18.07 -22.50
N VAL A 286 18.80 19.11 -21.65
CA VAL A 286 18.77 20.51 -22.08
C VAL A 286 20.11 20.95 -22.68
N HIS A 287 21.23 20.54 -22.07
CA HIS A 287 22.56 20.84 -22.60
C HIS A 287 22.74 20.22 -24.00
N LYS A 288 22.30 18.97 -24.17
CA LYS A 288 22.28 18.30 -25.47
C LYS A 288 21.39 19.03 -26.48
N ALA A 289 20.14 19.35 -26.12
CA ALA A 289 19.22 20.09 -27.00
C ALA A 289 19.82 21.42 -27.47
N THR A 290 20.55 22.11 -26.57
CA THR A 290 21.27 23.35 -26.91
C THR A 290 22.43 23.10 -27.89
N ALA A 291 23.15 21.99 -27.72
CA ALA A 291 24.29 21.63 -28.56
C ALA A 291 23.90 21.20 -29.99
N ILE A 292 22.71 20.61 -30.18
CA ILE A 292 22.22 20.12 -31.48
C ILE A 292 21.17 21.03 -32.14
N ALA A 293 20.97 22.22 -31.57
CA ALA A 293 19.92 23.14 -31.96
C ALA A 293 20.02 23.59 -33.43
N GLU A 294 18.93 23.47 -34.17
CA GLU A 294 18.85 23.96 -35.55
C GLU A 294 17.77 25.06 -35.68
N PRO A 295 17.97 26.07 -36.56
CA PRO A 295 16.91 27.01 -36.91
C PRO A 295 15.81 26.30 -37.70
N GLN A 296 14.57 26.39 -37.24
CA GLN A 296 13.40 25.89 -37.93
C GLN A 296 12.58 27.06 -38.51
N GLU A 297 12.24 26.99 -39.79
CA GLU A 297 11.38 27.99 -40.45
C GLU A 297 9.90 27.65 -40.21
N LEU A 298 9.18 28.53 -39.50
CA LEU A 298 7.75 28.35 -39.22
C LEU A 298 6.87 28.97 -40.32
N GLN A 299 7.32 30.06 -40.91
CA GLN A 299 6.69 30.81 -42.00
C GLN A 299 7.81 31.50 -42.79
N ASP A 300 7.52 31.96 -44.02
CA ASP A 300 8.50 32.69 -44.85
C ASP A 300 9.22 33.78 -44.05
N GLY A 301 10.51 33.57 -43.79
CA GLY A 301 11.37 34.51 -43.07
C GLY A 301 11.19 34.58 -41.54
N VAL A 302 10.41 33.67 -40.93
CA VAL A 302 10.24 33.55 -39.48
C VAL A 302 10.89 32.26 -38.99
N PHE A 303 11.99 32.39 -38.25
CA PHE A 303 12.73 31.26 -37.70
C PHE A 303 12.59 31.17 -36.19
N VAL A 304 12.44 29.95 -35.68
CA VAL A 304 12.48 29.62 -34.25
C VAL A 304 13.53 28.54 -34.03
N SER A 305 14.20 28.57 -32.89
CA SER A 305 15.18 27.54 -32.54
C SER A 305 14.46 26.28 -32.04
N SER A 306 14.87 25.10 -32.53
CA SER A 306 14.36 23.80 -32.06
C SER A 306 14.49 23.60 -30.54
N ILE A 307 15.43 24.32 -29.89
CA ILE A 307 15.63 24.33 -28.43
C ILE A 307 14.32 24.60 -27.69
N VAL A 308 13.48 25.50 -28.20
CA VAL A 308 12.22 25.88 -27.52
C VAL A 308 11.31 24.66 -27.38
N GLU A 309 11.20 23.84 -28.43
CA GLU A 309 10.38 22.64 -28.43
C GLU A 309 11.04 21.52 -27.61
N ASP A 310 12.33 21.27 -27.82
CA ASP A 310 13.07 20.20 -27.15
C ASP A 310 13.14 20.40 -25.64
N VAL A 311 13.43 21.62 -25.18
CA VAL A 311 13.47 21.94 -23.73
C VAL A 311 12.07 21.85 -23.13
N SER A 312 11.04 22.31 -23.85
CA SER A 312 9.65 22.19 -23.39
C SER A 312 9.25 20.73 -23.22
N PHE A 313 9.65 19.85 -24.16
CA PHE A 313 9.41 18.41 -24.06
C PHE A 313 10.10 17.78 -22.85
N VAL A 314 11.40 18.05 -22.65
CA VAL A 314 12.17 17.55 -21.51
C VAL A 314 11.54 17.98 -20.18
N LEU A 315 11.21 19.27 -20.05
CA LEU A 315 10.61 19.80 -18.82
C LEU A 315 9.22 19.21 -18.59
N ASN A 316 8.37 19.13 -19.62
CA ASN A 316 7.03 18.55 -19.51
C ASN A 316 7.11 17.09 -19.05
N LYS A 317 8.07 16.31 -19.57
CA LYS A 317 8.29 14.92 -19.14
C LYS A 317 8.68 14.84 -17.66
N ALA A 318 9.64 15.66 -17.24
CA ALA A 318 10.08 15.71 -15.84
C ALA A 318 8.95 16.11 -14.88
N PHE A 319 8.15 17.13 -15.27
CA PHE A 319 6.98 17.56 -14.49
C PHE A 319 5.91 16.46 -14.42
N PHE A 320 5.61 15.80 -15.53
CA PHE A 320 4.65 14.71 -15.57
C PHE A 320 5.10 13.58 -14.63
N ARG A 321 6.35 13.14 -14.71
CA ARG A 321 6.91 12.11 -13.82
C ARG A 321 6.83 12.50 -12.35
N ALA A 322 7.22 13.73 -12.00
CA ALA A 322 7.14 14.22 -10.63
C ALA A 322 5.68 14.28 -10.10
N SER A 323 4.73 14.66 -10.96
CA SER A 323 3.32 14.77 -10.59
C SER A 323 2.67 13.43 -10.20
N GLN A 324 3.22 12.30 -10.68
CA GLN A 324 2.65 10.98 -10.43
C GLN A 324 2.80 10.51 -8.98
N TRP A 325 3.74 11.06 -8.22
CA TRP A 325 4.01 10.65 -6.83
C TRP A 325 4.01 11.81 -5.83
N CYS A 326 4.03 13.07 -6.29
CA CYS A 326 3.86 14.26 -5.45
C CYS A 326 2.40 14.58 -5.07
N VAL A 327 1.43 13.71 -5.37
CA VAL A 327 0.03 13.97 -5.00
C VAL A 327 -0.09 13.96 -3.48
N SER A 328 -0.43 15.13 -2.96
CA SER A 328 -0.60 15.41 -1.53
C SER A 328 -1.60 14.45 -0.89
N PRO A 329 -1.40 14.02 0.37
CA PRO A 329 -2.39 13.24 1.14
C PRO A 329 -3.75 13.91 1.30
N ALA A 330 -3.90 15.18 0.89
CA ALA A 330 -5.11 15.98 1.09
C ALA A 330 -6.23 15.75 0.06
N SER A 331 -6.11 14.77 -0.85
CA SER A 331 -7.12 14.52 -1.90
C SER A 331 -7.59 13.07 -2.02
N LEU A 332 -7.51 12.28 -0.95
CA LEU A 332 -8.23 11.02 -0.79
C LEU A 332 -9.13 11.09 0.44
#